data_AF-A0A3S0P9F2-F1
#
_entry.id   AF-A0A3S0P9F2-F1
#
_cell.length_a   1.000
_cell.length_b   1.000
_cell.length_c   1.000
_cell.angle_alpha   90.00
_cell.angle_beta   90.00
_cell.angle_gamma   90.00
#
_symmetry.space_group_name_H-M   'P 1'
#
loop_
_entity.id
_entity.type
_entity.pdbx_description
1 polymer ?
#
loop_
_entity_poly.entity_id
_entity_poly.type
_entity_poly.pdbx_seq_one_letter_code
_entity_poly.pdbx_strand_id
1 'polypeptide(L)'
;MFKKIKKRVKNEKGLTLIELLAVVVILAIVAAIAVPSIGNIINNSRDKAILAEASNVLAAAKLAHIDNKCTTVTATATTTCNAGVIDPYLDGVALVTGDQAVLSGSTWTVTYAKLANIVGSDYKANVSNANAITEENLNLNLKK
;
A
#
# COMPACT_ATOMS: atom_id res chain seq x y z
N MET A 1 44.55 40.74 -18.20
CA MET A 1 43.16 40.57 -17.70
C MET A 1 43.05 39.68 -16.44
N PHE A 2 44.06 38.87 -16.09
CA PHE A 2 44.04 37.91 -14.96
C PHE A 2 44.11 38.48 -13.52
N LYS A 3 44.32 39.79 -13.34
CA LYS A 3 44.51 40.39 -12.01
C LYS A 3 43.21 40.50 -11.17
N LYS A 4 42.04 40.41 -11.82
CA LYS A 4 40.72 40.54 -11.14
C LYS A 4 40.25 39.24 -10.46
N ILE A 5 40.67 38.05 -10.92
CA ILE A 5 40.25 36.76 -10.35
C ILE A 5 40.93 36.50 -8.99
N LYS A 6 42.21 36.85 -8.84
CA LYS A 6 42.99 36.68 -7.60
C LYS A 6 42.44 37.48 -6.40
N LYS A 7 41.62 38.51 -6.64
CA LYS A 7 41.04 39.36 -5.59
C LYS A 7 39.73 38.80 -5.01
N ARG A 8 39.02 37.92 -5.73
CA ARG A 8 37.74 37.34 -5.28
C ARG A 8 37.93 36.18 -4.28
N VAL A 9 38.98 35.38 -4.44
CA VAL A 9 39.32 34.26 -3.54
C VAL A 9 39.76 34.71 -2.13
N LYS A 10 40.25 35.96 -1.98
CA LYS A 10 40.69 36.51 -0.68
C LYS A 10 39.56 37.07 0.20
N ASN A 11 38.33 37.14 -0.30
CA ASN A 11 37.17 37.66 0.43
C ASN A 11 36.15 36.57 0.80
N GLU A 12 36.49 35.30 0.61
CA GLU A 12 35.76 34.17 1.18
C GLU A 12 36.05 34.15 2.69
N LYS A 13 35.32 34.96 3.48
CA LYS A 13 35.24 34.77 4.93
C LYS A 13 34.63 33.38 5.14
N GLY A 14 35.49 32.38 5.23
CA GLY A 14 35.09 30.98 5.29
C GLY A 14 34.20 30.73 6.51
N LEU A 15 33.15 29.92 6.31
CA LEU A 15 32.36 29.36 7.39
C LEU A 15 33.29 28.75 8.43
N THR A 16 33.03 29.04 9.69
CA THR A 16 33.79 28.42 10.78
C THR A 16 33.34 26.96 10.96
N LEU A 17 34.25 26.07 11.36
CA LEU A 17 33.89 24.66 11.63
C LEU A 17 32.78 24.55 12.70
N ILE A 18 32.72 25.50 13.65
CA ILE A 18 31.70 25.52 14.70
C ILE A 18 30.30 25.81 14.15
N GLU A 19 30.17 26.65 13.11
CA GLU A 19 28.89 26.93 12.45
C GLU A 19 28.37 25.71 11.70
N LEU A 20 29.25 25.01 10.97
CA LEU A 20 28.86 23.75 10.33
C LEU A 20 28.50 22.67 11.35
N LEU A 21 29.24 22.61 12.47
CA LEU A 21 28.98 21.63 13.53
C LEU A 21 27.60 21.84 14.17
N ALA A 22 27.24 23.08 14.50
CA ALA A 22 25.94 23.39 15.10
C ALA A 22 24.77 22.96 14.19
N VAL A 23 24.89 23.16 12.88
CA VAL A 23 23.86 22.76 11.90
C VAL A 23 23.69 21.25 11.86
N VAL A 24 24.78 20.49 11.79
CA VAL A 24 24.71 19.02 11.73
C VAL A 24 24.13 18.43 13.02
N VAL A 25 24.42 19.03 14.18
CA VAL A 25 23.81 18.62 15.46
C VAL A 25 22.30 18.80 15.45
N ILE A 26 21.80 19.94 14.97
CA ILE A 26 20.34 20.18 14.88
C ILE A 26 19.71 19.20 13.89
N LEU A 27 20.32 18.98 12.71
CA LEU A 27 19.84 18.01 11.72
C LEU A 27 19.80 16.58 12.28
N ALA A 28 20.79 16.19 13.10
CA ALA A 28 20.83 14.87 13.73
C ALA A 28 19.66 14.65 14.70
N ILE A 29 19.32 15.66 15.52
CA ILE A 29 18.19 15.59 16.46
C ILE A 29 16.86 15.49 15.70
N VAL A 30 16.68 16.34 14.67
CA VAL A 30 15.46 16.30 13.84
C VAL A 30 15.34 14.95 13.11
N ALA A 31 16.43 14.46 12.52
CA ALA A 31 16.43 13.18 11.82
C ALA A 31 16.09 12.01 12.74
N ALA A 32 16.58 12.01 13.98
CA ALA A 32 16.32 10.94 14.95
C ALA A 32 14.82 10.73 15.23
N ILE A 33 14.03 11.81 15.28
CA ILE A 33 12.57 11.73 15.52
C ILE A 33 11.81 11.55 14.21
N ALA A 34 12.23 12.22 13.14
CA ALA A 34 11.51 12.24 11.87
C ALA A 34 11.57 10.90 11.12
N VAL A 35 12.73 10.24 11.09
CA VAL A 35 12.93 8.97 10.35
C VAL A 35 11.95 7.86 10.77
N PRO A 36 11.81 7.51 12.07
CA PRO A 36 10.87 6.45 12.47
C PRO A 36 9.41 6.85 12.23
N SER A 37 9.05 8.13 12.43
CA SER A 37 7.69 8.61 12.23
C SER A 37 7.25 8.55 10.76
N ILE A 38 8.11 9.02 9.85
CA ILE A 38 7.84 9.01 8.41
C ILE A 38 7.72 7.56 7.89
N GLY A 39 8.58 6.65 8.37
CA GLY A 39 8.49 5.23 8.02
C GLY A 39 7.12 4.62 8.36
N ASN A 40 6.59 4.92 9.55
CA ASN A 40 5.26 4.44 9.94
C ASN A 40 4.13 5.02 9.08
N ILE A 41 4.19 6.31 8.76
CA ILE A 41 3.19 6.99 7.90
C ILE A 41 3.19 6.39 6.48
N ILE A 42 4.38 6.13 5.92
CA ILE A 42 4.51 5.51 4.59
C ILE A 42 3.92 4.11 4.61
N ASN A 43 4.23 3.28 5.61
CA ASN A 43 3.69 1.93 5.73
C ASN A 43 2.17 1.96 5.86
N ASN A 44 1.61 2.82 6.71
CA ASN A 44 0.17 2.99 6.86
C ASN A 44 -0.51 3.41 5.54
N SER A 45 0.11 4.32 4.79
CA SER A 45 -0.41 4.77 3.48
C SER A 45 -0.38 3.64 2.46
N ARG A 46 0.68 2.82 2.45
CA ARG A 46 0.80 1.64 1.57
C ARG A 46 -0.23 0.57 1.94
N ASP A 47 -0.43 0.30 3.23
CA ASP A 47 -1.42 -0.67 3.70
C ASP A 47 -2.84 -0.25 3.30
N LYS A 48 -3.19 1.04 3.49
CA LYS A 48 -4.47 1.60 3.03
C LYS A 48 -4.64 1.50 1.52
N ALA A 49 -3.59 1.76 0.74
CA ALA A 49 -3.64 1.60 -0.71
C ALA A 49 -3.91 0.15 -1.12
N ILE A 50 -3.25 -0.83 -0.48
CA ILE A 50 -3.48 -2.26 -0.75
C ILE A 50 -4.93 -2.66 -0.40
N LEU A 51 -5.46 -2.16 0.72
CA LEU A 51 -6.86 -2.41 1.11
C LEU A 51 -7.86 -1.79 0.12
N ALA A 52 -7.58 -0.58 -0.37
CA ALA A 52 -8.40 0.07 -1.38
C ALA A 52 -8.36 -0.71 -2.71
N GLU A 53 -7.18 -1.19 -3.14
CA GLU A 53 -7.06 -2.08 -4.29
C GLU A 53 -7.88 -3.36 -4.09
N ALA A 54 -7.77 -4.02 -2.93
CA ALA A 54 -8.56 -5.22 -2.62
C ALA A 54 -10.08 -4.95 -2.67
N SER A 55 -10.52 -3.75 -2.28
CA SER A 55 -11.92 -3.34 -2.38
C SER A 55 -12.38 -3.14 -3.82
N ASN A 56 -11.52 -2.61 -4.68
CA ASN A 56 -11.79 -2.50 -6.12
C ASN A 56 -11.87 -3.90 -6.74
N VAL A 57 -10.97 -4.81 -6.37
CA VAL A 57 -11.00 -6.22 -6.80
C VAL A 57 -12.31 -6.88 -6.41
N LEU A 58 -12.77 -6.66 -5.18
CA LEU A 58 -14.06 -7.18 -4.71
C LEU A 58 -15.23 -6.59 -5.50
N ALA A 59 -15.23 -5.28 -5.75
CA ALA A 59 -16.27 -4.62 -6.53
C ALA A 59 -16.34 -5.16 -7.97
N ALA A 60 -15.18 -5.31 -8.63
CA ALA A 60 -15.07 -5.90 -9.95
C ALA A 60 -15.56 -7.35 -9.99
N ALA A 61 -15.21 -8.15 -8.98
CA ALA A 61 -15.71 -9.52 -8.86
C ALA A 61 -17.24 -9.59 -8.71
N LYS A 62 -17.84 -8.65 -7.96
CA LYS A 62 -19.31 -8.56 -7.85
C LYS A 62 -19.96 -8.20 -9.18
N LEU A 63 -19.35 -7.31 -9.97
CA LEU A 63 -19.82 -7.01 -11.33
C LEU A 63 -19.74 -8.24 -12.23
N ALA A 64 -18.60 -8.94 -12.23
CA ALA A 64 -18.43 -10.18 -12.98
C ALA A 64 -19.41 -11.29 -12.55
N HIS A 65 -19.79 -11.32 -11.26
CA HIS A 65 -20.79 -12.24 -10.74
C HIS A 65 -22.20 -11.91 -11.26
N ILE A 66 -22.58 -10.63 -11.29
CA ILE A 66 -23.85 -10.17 -11.88
C ILE A 66 -23.94 -10.55 -13.36
N ASP A 67 -22.82 -10.46 -14.09
CA ASP A 67 -22.72 -10.87 -15.50
C ASP A 67 -22.63 -12.40 -15.70
N ASN A 68 -22.77 -13.18 -14.63
CA ASN A 68 -22.69 -14.65 -14.62
C ASN A 68 -21.37 -15.19 -15.23
N LYS A 69 -20.26 -14.46 -15.07
CA LYS A 69 -18.93 -14.88 -15.53
C LYS A 69 -18.16 -15.69 -14.51
N CYS A 70 -18.59 -15.67 -13.25
CA CYS A 70 -17.97 -16.44 -12.17
C CYS A 70 -18.47 -17.89 -12.16
N THR A 71 -17.63 -18.78 -11.63
CA THR A 71 -17.93 -20.22 -11.57
C THR A 71 -18.65 -20.52 -10.27
N THR A 72 -19.87 -21.06 -10.34
CA THR A 72 -20.64 -21.49 -9.17
C THR A 72 -20.64 -23.00 -9.03
N VAL A 73 -20.25 -23.50 -7.86
CA VAL A 73 -20.33 -24.92 -7.48
C VAL A 73 -21.59 -25.12 -6.66
N THR A 74 -22.62 -25.71 -7.27
CA THR A 74 -23.96 -25.88 -6.65
C THR A 74 -23.92 -26.75 -5.39
N ALA A 75 -23.04 -27.75 -5.33
CA ALA A 75 -22.94 -28.68 -4.20
C ALA A 75 -22.53 -28.01 -2.88
N THR A 76 -21.76 -26.91 -2.95
CA THR A 76 -21.28 -26.17 -1.78
C THR A 76 -21.86 -24.76 -1.69
N ALA A 77 -22.75 -24.39 -2.62
CA ALA A 77 -23.26 -23.02 -2.77
C ALA A 77 -22.15 -21.96 -2.79
N THR A 78 -21.03 -22.27 -3.45
CA THR A 78 -19.85 -21.41 -3.51
C THR A 78 -19.67 -20.85 -4.91
N THR A 79 -19.52 -19.53 -5.04
CA THR A 79 -19.21 -18.88 -6.32
C THR A 79 -17.81 -18.29 -6.28
N THR A 80 -16.98 -18.60 -7.28
CA THR A 80 -15.60 -18.14 -7.37
C THR A 80 -15.39 -17.34 -8.65
N CYS A 81 -14.88 -16.12 -8.48
CA CYS A 81 -14.40 -15.26 -9.56
C CYS A 81 -12.86 -15.28 -9.48
N ASN A 82 -12.18 -15.86 -10.47
CA ASN A 82 -10.71 -15.88 -10.51
C ASN A 82 -10.16 -14.61 -11.17
N ALA A 83 -8.85 -14.41 -11.08
CA ALA A 83 -8.16 -13.27 -11.68
C ALA A 83 -8.56 -13.01 -13.14
N GLY A 84 -8.56 -14.03 -14.00
CA GLY A 84 -8.92 -13.86 -15.42
C GLY A 84 -10.37 -13.44 -15.69
N VAL A 85 -11.29 -13.71 -14.75
CA VAL A 85 -12.68 -13.24 -14.82
C VAL A 85 -12.81 -11.82 -14.29
N ILE A 86 -12.00 -11.44 -13.29
CA ILE A 86 -12.05 -10.13 -12.65
C ILE A 86 -11.31 -9.06 -13.48
N ASP A 87 -10.19 -9.43 -14.12
CA ASP A 87 -9.28 -8.53 -14.85
C ASP A 87 -9.98 -7.60 -15.85
N PRO A 88 -10.99 -8.04 -16.65
CA PRO A 88 -11.70 -7.16 -17.58
C PRO A 88 -12.56 -6.08 -16.91
N TYR A 89 -12.87 -6.23 -15.62
CA TYR A 89 -13.72 -5.33 -14.84
C TYR A 89 -12.90 -4.41 -13.93
N LEU A 90 -11.57 -4.47 -14.03
CA LEU A 90 -10.64 -3.80 -13.13
C LEU A 90 -9.74 -2.86 -13.95
N ASP A 91 -9.46 -1.67 -13.44
CA ASP A 91 -8.55 -0.71 -14.08
C ASP A 91 -7.37 -0.40 -13.16
N GLY A 92 -6.16 -0.37 -13.72
CA GLY A 92 -4.94 0.03 -13.03
C GLY A 92 -4.42 -0.92 -11.93
N VAL A 93 -5.06 -2.07 -11.71
CA VAL A 93 -4.64 -3.07 -10.71
C VAL A 93 -4.32 -4.38 -11.40
N ALA A 94 -3.06 -4.81 -11.34
CA ALA A 94 -2.64 -6.08 -11.92
C ALA A 94 -2.92 -7.24 -10.95
N LEU A 95 -3.69 -8.23 -11.41
CA LEU A 95 -3.95 -9.47 -10.69
C LEU A 95 -2.92 -10.55 -11.05
N VAL A 96 -2.62 -11.41 -10.10
CA VAL A 96 -1.74 -12.57 -10.31
C VAL A 96 -2.52 -13.88 -10.20
N THR A 97 -1.90 -14.97 -10.64
CA THR A 97 -2.47 -16.31 -10.45
C THR A 97 -2.67 -16.60 -8.96
N GLY A 98 -3.91 -16.94 -8.59
CA GLY A 98 -4.32 -17.17 -7.20
C GLY A 98 -5.14 -16.03 -6.60
N ASP A 99 -5.16 -14.86 -7.24
CA ASP A 99 -6.11 -13.80 -6.88
C ASP A 99 -7.52 -14.20 -7.29
N GLN A 100 -8.47 -14.06 -6.37
CA GLN A 100 -9.85 -14.44 -6.59
C GLN A 100 -10.77 -13.79 -5.56
N ALA A 101 -12.05 -13.72 -5.88
CA ALA A 101 -13.11 -13.46 -4.91
C ALA A 101 -14.04 -14.67 -4.82
N VAL A 102 -14.40 -15.04 -3.61
CA VAL A 102 -15.25 -16.19 -3.32
C VAL A 102 -16.46 -15.73 -2.53
N LEU A 103 -17.64 -16.04 -3.03
CA LEU A 103 -18.91 -15.92 -2.32
C LEU A 103 -19.28 -17.28 -1.75
N SER A 104 -19.43 -17.37 -0.43
CA SER A 104 -19.92 -18.56 0.25
C SER A 104 -21.11 -18.17 1.12
N GLY A 105 -22.30 -18.68 0.81
CA GLY A 105 -23.55 -18.19 1.41
C GLY A 105 -23.78 -16.72 1.05
N SER A 106 -23.71 -15.83 2.05
CA SER A 106 -23.87 -14.37 1.87
C SER A 106 -22.57 -13.59 2.06
N THR A 107 -21.44 -14.28 2.27
CA THR A 107 -20.17 -13.63 2.63
C THR A 107 -19.21 -13.68 1.47
N TRP A 108 -18.76 -12.51 1.02
CA TRP A 108 -17.65 -12.38 0.09
C TRP A 108 -16.31 -12.39 0.83
N THR A 109 -15.37 -13.15 0.29
CA THR A 109 -13.96 -13.16 0.70
C THR A 109 -13.11 -12.88 -0.52
N VAL A 110 -12.25 -11.87 -0.45
CA VAL A 110 -11.27 -11.56 -1.50
C VAL A 110 -9.91 -12.10 -1.10
N THR A 111 -9.32 -12.89 -1.98
CA THR A 111 -7.93 -13.33 -1.93
C THR A 111 -7.14 -12.46 -2.89
N TYR A 112 -6.20 -11.68 -2.36
CA TYR A 112 -5.38 -10.77 -3.14
C TYR A 112 -3.93 -10.81 -2.65
N ALA A 113 -2.99 -11.16 -3.52
CA ALA A 113 -1.60 -11.44 -3.17
C ALA A 113 -0.92 -10.29 -2.43
N LYS A 114 -1.23 -9.02 -2.78
CA LYS A 114 -0.61 -7.88 -2.11
C LYS A 114 -1.05 -7.72 -0.65
N LEU A 115 -2.16 -8.32 -0.21
CA LEU A 115 -2.57 -8.32 1.21
C LEU A 115 -1.51 -8.95 2.12
N ALA A 116 -0.68 -9.86 1.61
CA ALA A 116 0.43 -10.45 2.36
C ALA A 116 1.52 -9.42 2.72
N ASN A 117 1.59 -8.30 2.00
CA ASN A 117 2.57 -7.24 2.22
C ASN A 117 2.12 -6.20 3.26
N ILE A 118 0.92 -6.36 3.85
CA ILE A 118 0.45 -5.47 4.90
C ILE A 118 1.34 -5.62 6.14
N VAL A 119 1.85 -4.49 6.63
CA VAL A 119 2.78 -4.44 7.77
C VAL A 119 2.06 -4.08 9.07
N GLY A 120 1.10 -3.16 9.01
CA GLY A 120 0.34 -2.69 10.17
C GLY A 120 -0.44 -3.82 10.83
N SER A 121 -0.15 -4.06 12.11
CA SER A 121 -0.80 -5.13 12.91
C SER A 121 -2.32 -5.00 12.93
N ASP A 122 -2.82 -3.76 12.97
CA ASP A 122 -4.25 -3.46 13.07
C ASP A 122 -5.02 -3.83 11.80
N TYR A 123 -4.37 -3.78 10.65
CA TYR A 123 -4.95 -4.22 9.38
C TYR A 123 -4.74 -5.71 9.19
N LYS A 124 -3.55 -6.21 9.52
CA LYS A 124 -3.15 -7.60 9.36
C LYS A 124 -3.96 -8.57 10.21
N ALA A 125 -4.42 -8.16 11.40
CA ALA A 125 -5.28 -8.97 12.26
C ALA A 125 -6.58 -9.41 11.57
N ASN A 126 -7.03 -8.64 10.58
CA ASN A 126 -8.26 -8.88 9.82
C ASN A 126 -8.02 -9.67 8.52
N VAL A 127 -6.75 -9.93 8.17
CA VAL A 127 -6.34 -10.74 7.01
C VAL A 127 -6.14 -12.19 7.46
N SER A 128 -6.89 -13.09 6.84
CA SER A 128 -6.81 -14.55 7.00
C SER A 128 -5.86 -15.17 5.98
N ASN A 129 -5.28 -16.33 6.29
CA ASN A 129 -4.42 -17.11 5.37
C ASN A 129 -3.31 -16.29 4.67
N ALA A 130 -2.81 -15.25 5.35
CA ALA A 130 -1.85 -14.25 4.85
C ALA A 130 -2.33 -13.35 3.70
N ASN A 131 -3.29 -13.73 2.87
CA ASN A 131 -3.69 -12.98 1.68
C ASN A 131 -5.20 -12.91 1.41
N ALA A 132 -6.04 -13.32 2.36
CA ALA A 132 -7.49 -13.33 2.21
C ALA A 132 -8.16 -12.42 3.24
N ILE A 133 -9.22 -11.70 2.85
CA ILE A 133 -9.99 -10.86 3.77
C ILE A 133 -11.48 -10.93 3.42
N THR A 134 -12.32 -11.03 4.44
CA THR A 134 -13.78 -10.98 4.26
C THR A 134 -14.23 -9.55 3.98
N GLU A 135 -15.34 -9.39 3.26
CA GLU A 135 -15.88 -8.06 2.94
C GLU A 135 -16.14 -7.21 4.19
N GLU A 136 -16.65 -7.82 5.26
CA GLU A 136 -16.86 -7.13 6.53
C GLU A 136 -15.55 -6.57 7.11
N ASN A 137 -14.52 -7.42 7.21
CA ASN A 137 -13.22 -7.04 7.74
C ASN A 137 -12.50 -6.02 6.85
N LEU A 138 -12.68 -6.11 5.54
CA LEU A 138 -12.16 -5.14 4.58
C LEU A 138 -12.79 -3.77 4.80
N ASN A 139 -14.12 -3.71 4.93
CA ASN A 139 -14.86 -2.48 5.20
C ASN A 139 -14.51 -1.88 6.58
N LEU A 140 -14.23 -2.72 7.59
CA LEU A 140 -13.73 -2.26 8.89
C LEU A 140 -12.34 -1.63 8.76
N ASN A 141 -11.44 -2.26 8.01
CA ASN A 141 -10.09 -1.76 7.80
C ASN A 141 -10.05 -0.44 7.02
N LEU A 142 -10.94 -0.25 6.04
CA LEU A 142 -11.03 0.98 5.24
C LEU A 142 -11.58 2.19 6.03
N LYS A 143 -12.24 1.97 7.17
CA LYS A 143 -12.78 3.02 8.03
C LYS A 143 -11.78 3.55 9.07
N LYS A 144 -10.65 2.87 9.27
CA LYS A 144 -9.54 3.32 10.12
C LYS A 144 -8.68 4.34 9.36
#